data_AF-A0A0H3J1V4-F1
#
_entry.id   AF-A0A0H3J1V4-F1
#
_cell.length_a   1.000
_cell.length_b   1.000
_cell.length_c   1.000
_cell.angle_alpha   90.00
_cell.angle_beta   90.00
_cell.angle_gamma   90.00
#
_symmetry.space_group_name_H-M   'P 1'
#
loop_
_entity.id
_entity.type
_entity.pdbx_description
1 polymer ?
#
loop_
_entity_poly.entity_id
_entity_poly.type
_entity_poly.pdbx_seq_one_letter_code
_entity_poly.pdbx_strand_id
1 'polypeptide(L)'
;MIFYDFNDTVNCFMFAYMYELELSLNDSKTSLLDVSFQSDEANTDRPLKVFIKEFIENSFNKLPQSKLETQLNLNLSSYKENFHYKYFSNISITKVFLPDELSIEHKEQIAENKSSVYTNPDLFFKISDGTNTTYRSIELKSTKNNAIPGSSIQQIDADEWVIFVKHNKNSIELTTGQYIHSINSKLQFPDRSPRPQVAFNELTSWNNTNRISNDNLLVYSINSDDEKLKYDLISDWQYYLADRWIEVLFSSSIKNNEPWYNNNLRKFIIKFLEKYELLSEDEKGNLKATINSLIK
;
A
#
# COMPACT_ATOMS: atom_id res chain seq x y z
N MET A 1 -17.31 3.65 27.03
CA MET A 1 -16.53 2.49 26.58
C MET A 1 -17.27 1.96 25.36
N ILE A 2 -16.81 2.30 24.16
CA ILE A 2 -17.38 1.74 22.93
C ILE A 2 -16.85 0.31 22.88
N PHE A 3 -17.75 -0.68 22.81
CA PHE A 3 -17.35 -2.07 22.60
C PHE A 3 -16.93 -2.19 21.15
N TYR A 4 -15.62 -2.10 20.90
CA TYR A 4 -15.04 -2.40 19.60
C TYR A 4 -15.19 -3.90 19.34
N ASP A 5 -15.60 -4.27 18.13
CA ASP A 5 -15.46 -5.64 17.66
C ASP A 5 -13.96 -6.02 17.72
N PHE A 6 -13.67 -7.31 17.84
CA PHE A 6 -12.29 -7.79 17.91
C PHE A 6 -11.48 -7.34 16.68
N ASN A 7 -12.10 -7.28 15.49
CA ASN A 7 -11.45 -6.79 14.29
C ASN A 7 -11.05 -5.32 14.36
N ASP A 8 -11.89 -4.44 14.90
CA ASP A 8 -11.57 -3.02 15.06
C ASP A 8 -10.43 -2.83 16.06
N THR A 9 -10.46 -3.61 17.14
CA THR A 9 -9.36 -3.63 18.12
C THR A 9 -8.06 -4.09 17.47
N VAL A 10 -8.09 -5.12 16.63
CA VAL A 10 -6.93 -5.59 15.89
C VAL A 10 -6.44 -4.54 14.90
N ASN A 11 -7.32 -3.80 14.25
CA ASN A 11 -6.91 -2.71 13.34
C ASN A 11 -6.12 -1.64 14.10
N CYS A 12 -6.57 -1.23 15.29
CA CYS A 12 -5.84 -0.31 16.15
C CYS A 12 -4.51 -0.91 16.66
N PHE A 13 -4.52 -2.18 17.05
CA PHE A 13 -3.32 -2.91 17.46
C PHE A 13 -2.25 -2.91 16.36
N MET A 14 -2.63 -3.08 15.10
CA MET A 14 -1.68 -3.12 13.98
C MET A 14 -0.89 -1.81 13.84
N PHE A 15 -1.48 -0.65 14.13
CA PHE A 15 -0.73 0.63 14.12
C PHE A 15 0.40 0.68 15.14
N ALA A 16 0.16 0.17 16.35
CA ALA A 16 1.18 0.06 17.39
C ALA A 16 2.18 -1.06 17.05
N TYR A 17 1.68 -2.23 16.69
CA TYR A 17 2.48 -3.42 16.44
C TYR A 17 3.47 -3.22 15.29
N MET A 18 3.02 -2.69 14.16
CA MET A 18 3.87 -2.49 12.99
C MET A 18 4.96 -1.44 13.23
N TYR A 19 4.67 -0.39 14.01
CA TYR A 19 5.68 0.58 14.43
C TYR A 19 6.74 -0.05 15.32
N GLU A 20 6.35 -0.81 16.36
CA GLU A 20 7.32 -1.44 17.24
C GLU A 20 8.10 -2.56 16.53
N LEU A 21 7.48 -3.27 15.57
CA LEU A 21 8.15 -4.23 14.70
C LEU A 21 9.20 -3.55 13.82
N GLU A 22 8.88 -2.38 13.25
CA GLU A 22 9.83 -1.57 12.49
C GLU A 22 11.07 -1.23 13.30
N LEU A 23 10.90 -0.78 14.55
CA LEU A 23 12.02 -0.49 15.45
C LEU A 23 12.84 -1.76 15.73
N SER A 24 12.18 -2.86 16.11
CA SER A 24 12.84 -4.10 16.49
C SER A 24 13.64 -4.73 15.33
N LEU A 25 13.11 -4.67 14.11
CA LEU A 25 13.82 -5.12 12.90
C LEU A 25 14.99 -4.18 12.56
N ASN A 26 14.83 -2.86 12.73
CA ASN A 26 15.91 -1.89 12.53
C ASN A 26 17.01 -1.98 13.62
N ASP A 27 16.73 -2.54 14.79
CA ASP A 27 17.76 -2.84 15.79
C ASP A 27 18.48 -4.17 15.49
N SER A 28 17.83 -5.06 14.73
CA SER A 28 18.33 -6.40 14.38
C SER A 28 19.02 -6.46 12.99
N LYS A 29 19.45 -5.30 12.45
CA LYS A 29 19.96 -5.14 11.08
C LYS A 29 21.09 -6.09 10.69
N THR A 30 21.97 -6.43 11.63
CA THR A 30 23.11 -7.32 11.37
C THR A 30 22.64 -8.70 10.90
N SER A 31 21.61 -9.26 11.54
CA SER A 31 21.06 -10.56 11.16
C SER A 31 20.34 -10.52 9.81
N LEU A 32 19.76 -9.37 9.46
CA LEU A 32 19.11 -9.16 8.17
C LEU A 32 20.10 -9.02 7.01
N LEU A 33 21.29 -8.47 7.24
CA LEU A 33 22.32 -8.31 6.19
C LEU A 33 22.84 -9.68 5.68
N ASP A 34 22.80 -10.71 6.52
CA ASP A 34 23.24 -12.06 6.18
C ASP A 34 22.21 -12.86 5.37
N VAL A 35 20.98 -12.35 5.25
CA VAL A 35 19.94 -12.96 4.42
C VAL A 35 20.28 -12.75 2.94
N SER A 36 20.21 -13.80 2.13
CA SER A 36 20.43 -13.66 0.69
C SER A 36 19.25 -12.97 0.00
N PHE A 37 19.48 -11.87 -0.72
CA PHE A 37 18.45 -11.13 -1.45
C PHE A 37 18.60 -11.27 -2.97
N GLN A 38 17.49 -11.55 -3.65
CA GLN A 38 17.38 -11.43 -5.11
C GLN A 38 16.43 -10.26 -5.42
N SER A 39 17.01 -9.07 -5.54
CA SER A 39 16.29 -7.79 -5.46
C SER A 39 15.55 -7.35 -6.73
N ASP A 40 15.42 -8.25 -7.72
CA ASP A 40 14.97 -7.87 -9.06
C ASP A 40 13.63 -8.52 -9.45
N GLU A 41 13.05 -9.41 -8.62
CA GLU A 41 11.69 -9.94 -8.78
C GLU A 41 10.91 -9.97 -7.44
N ALA A 42 9.69 -9.44 -7.40
CA ALA A 42 8.86 -9.39 -6.19
C ALA A 42 8.56 -10.77 -5.55
N ASN A 43 8.77 -11.86 -6.31
CA ASN A 43 8.54 -13.23 -5.87
C ASN A 43 9.83 -13.95 -5.41
N THR A 44 11.01 -13.35 -5.53
CA THR A 44 12.29 -14.01 -5.23
C THR A 44 12.81 -13.79 -3.80
N ASP A 45 12.09 -13.01 -2.98
CA ASP A 45 12.48 -12.70 -1.60
C ASP A 45 12.05 -13.77 -0.57
N ARG A 46 11.98 -15.04 -0.96
CA ARG A 46 11.62 -16.15 -0.06
C ARG A 46 12.48 -16.17 1.22
N PRO A 47 13.82 -16.01 1.18
CA PRO A 47 14.64 -15.98 2.38
C PRO A 47 14.26 -14.85 3.35
N LEU A 48 13.92 -13.67 2.82
CA LEU A 48 13.46 -12.54 3.63
C LEU A 48 12.10 -12.82 4.28
N LYS A 49 11.17 -13.42 3.54
CA LYS A 49 9.86 -13.84 4.08
C LYS A 49 10.02 -14.84 5.22
N VAL A 50 10.90 -15.84 5.05
CA VAL A 50 11.23 -16.81 6.11
C VAL A 50 11.81 -16.10 7.33
N PHE A 51 12.81 -15.24 7.13
CA PHE A 51 13.45 -14.51 8.21
C PHE A 51 12.43 -13.68 9.02
N ILE A 52 11.58 -12.89 8.35
CA ILE A 52 10.59 -12.05 9.03
C ILE A 52 9.57 -12.90 9.79
N LYS A 53 9.12 -14.02 9.19
CA LYS A 53 8.25 -14.98 9.87
C LYS A 53 8.90 -15.50 11.16
N GLU A 54 10.13 -16.00 11.07
CA GLU A 54 10.84 -16.57 12.22
C GLU A 54 11.09 -15.51 13.30
N PHE A 55 11.45 -14.29 12.90
CA PHE A 55 11.64 -13.18 13.81
C PHE A 55 10.35 -12.86 14.59
N ILE A 56 9.21 -12.78 13.89
CA ILE A 56 7.93 -12.49 14.53
C ILE A 56 7.52 -13.65 15.43
N GLU A 57 7.50 -14.89 14.93
CA GLU A 57 7.02 -16.04 15.70
C GLU A 57 7.87 -16.32 16.95
N ASN A 58 9.20 -16.11 16.88
CA ASN A 58 10.11 -16.47 17.96
C ASN A 58 10.44 -15.30 18.90
N SER A 59 10.46 -14.07 18.40
CA SER A 59 11.05 -12.92 19.12
C SER A 59 10.11 -11.74 19.29
N PHE A 60 9.13 -11.55 18.40
CA PHE A 60 8.33 -10.33 18.35
C PHE A 60 6.84 -10.57 18.11
N ASN A 61 6.26 -11.60 18.72
CA ASN A 61 4.86 -11.96 18.44
C ASN A 61 3.80 -11.07 19.13
N LYS A 62 4.22 -10.10 19.94
CA LYS A 62 3.33 -9.18 20.70
C LYS A 62 4.05 -7.88 21.00
N LEU A 63 3.30 -6.86 21.42
CA LEU A 63 3.87 -5.61 21.86
C LEU A 63 4.83 -5.81 23.06
N PRO A 64 5.95 -5.07 23.13
CA PRO A 64 6.91 -5.19 24.22
C PRO A 64 6.29 -4.87 25.59
N GLN A 65 6.55 -5.72 26.58
CA GLN A 65 6.04 -5.51 27.95
C GLN A 65 6.57 -4.20 28.57
N SER A 66 7.77 -3.76 28.17
CA SER A 66 8.36 -2.49 28.61
C SER A 66 7.64 -1.26 28.06
N LYS A 67 6.77 -1.41 27.07
CA LYS A 67 6.05 -0.33 26.37
C LYS A 67 4.56 -0.27 26.70
N LEU A 68 4.07 -1.02 27.70
CA LEU A 68 2.63 -1.07 27.99
C LEU A 68 2.01 0.29 28.38
N GLU A 69 2.82 1.19 28.94
CA GLU A 69 2.36 2.53 29.32
C GLU A 69 2.37 3.53 28.14
N THR A 70 2.94 3.15 27.00
CA THR A 70 2.93 3.96 25.77
C THR A 70 1.50 4.21 25.30
N GLN A 71 1.21 5.45 24.95
CA GLN A 71 -0.07 5.87 24.37
C GLN A 71 -0.01 5.85 22.84
N LEU A 72 -1.06 5.32 22.21
CA LEU A 72 -1.35 5.40 20.80
C LEU A 72 -2.46 6.44 20.59
N ASN A 73 -2.16 7.50 19.85
CA ASN A 73 -3.14 8.48 19.40
C ASN A 73 -3.36 8.32 17.89
N LEU A 74 -4.56 7.91 17.50
CA LEU A 74 -4.96 7.84 16.10
C LEU A 74 -5.79 9.08 15.79
N ASN A 75 -5.26 9.99 14.99
CA ASN A 75 -5.98 11.13 14.42
C ASN A 75 -6.21 10.87 12.93
N LEU A 76 -7.15 9.98 12.62
CA LEU A 76 -7.58 9.70 11.26
C LEU A 76 -8.67 10.72 10.88
N SER A 77 -8.82 11.06 9.61
CA SER A 77 -9.57 12.25 9.17
C SER A 77 -10.98 12.38 9.76
N SER A 78 -11.69 11.27 9.96
CA SER A 78 -13.01 11.20 10.62
C SER A 78 -13.02 10.51 11.99
N TYR A 79 -11.87 10.05 12.48
CA TYR A 79 -11.77 9.16 13.63
C TYR A 79 -10.61 9.55 14.54
N LYS A 80 -10.93 9.86 15.80
CA LYS A 80 -9.95 10.19 16.82
C LYS A 80 -10.07 9.24 17.99
N GLU A 81 -9.01 8.49 18.28
CA GLU A 81 -8.96 7.59 19.41
C GLU A 81 -7.62 7.63 20.13
N ASN A 82 -7.67 7.30 21.42
CA ASN A 82 -6.50 7.16 22.28
C ASN A 82 -6.56 5.81 22.99
N PHE A 83 -5.49 5.03 22.86
CA PHE A 83 -5.33 3.76 23.52
C PHE A 83 -4.00 3.72 24.28
N HIS A 84 -3.96 3.09 25.44
CA HIS A 84 -2.69 2.63 25.99
C HIS A 84 -2.34 1.27 25.38
N TYR A 85 -1.06 1.00 25.13
CA TYR A 85 -0.60 -0.30 24.63
C TYR A 85 -1.06 -1.47 25.51
N LYS A 86 -1.21 -1.24 26.82
CA LYS A 86 -1.81 -2.18 27.76
C LYS A 86 -3.18 -2.73 27.32
N TYR A 87 -3.97 -1.94 26.58
CA TYR A 87 -5.25 -2.38 26.02
C TYR A 87 -5.10 -3.57 25.09
N PHE A 88 -3.96 -3.67 24.39
CA PHE A 88 -3.65 -4.76 23.46
C PHE A 88 -2.81 -5.88 24.08
N SER A 89 -2.60 -5.89 25.40
CA SER A 89 -1.65 -6.80 26.07
C SER A 89 -1.93 -8.29 25.89
N ASN A 90 -3.18 -8.67 25.63
CA ASN A 90 -3.58 -10.05 25.36
C ASN A 90 -3.49 -10.43 23.88
N ILE A 91 -3.32 -9.46 22.99
CA ILE A 91 -3.28 -9.68 21.54
C ILE A 91 -1.88 -10.12 21.13
N SER A 92 -1.81 -11.18 20.35
CA SER A 92 -0.56 -11.69 19.80
C SER A 92 -0.73 -12.27 18.40
N ILE A 93 0.35 -12.24 17.62
CA ILE A 93 0.48 -12.99 16.38
C ILE A 93 0.88 -14.41 16.73
N THR A 94 -0.09 -15.31 16.70
CA THR A 94 0.10 -16.72 17.09
C THR A 94 0.78 -17.54 15.99
N LYS A 95 0.67 -17.09 14.73
CA LYS A 95 1.30 -17.73 13.57
C LYS A 95 1.46 -16.72 12.43
N VAL A 96 2.49 -16.89 11.63
CA VAL A 96 2.69 -16.21 10.35
C VAL A 96 2.73 -17.26 9.25
N PHE A 97 1.83 -17.19 8.28
CA PHE A 97 1.85 -18.08 7.12
C PHE A 97 2.54 -17.39 5.93
N LEU A 98 3.28 -18.19 5.19
CA LEU A 98 3.90 -17.84 3.92
C LEU A 98 2.96 -18.27 2.77
N PRO A 99 3.13 -17.75 1.54
CA PRO A 99 2.23 -18.03 0.43
C PRO A 99 2.02 -19.53 0.16
N ASP A 100 3.08 -20.32 0.31
CA ASP A 100 3.13 -21.77 0.12
C ASP A 100 2.52 -22.58 1.28
N GLU A 101 2.24 -21.93 2.42
CA GLU A 101 1.66 -22.55 3.61
C GLU A 101 0.16 -22.28 3.77
N LEU A 102 -0.44 -21.51 2.86
CA LEU A 102 -1.87 -21.18 2.90
C LEU A 102 -2.73 -22.38 2.47
N SER A 103 -3.60 -22.85 3.37
CA SER A 103 -4.63 -23.84 3.06
C SER A 103 -5.72 -23.25 2.16
N ILE A 104 -6.62 -24.09 1.66
CA ILE A 104 -7.74 -23.64 0.83
C ILE A 104 -8.63 -22.68 1.63
N GLU A 105 -8.91 -22.98 2.89
CA GLU A 105 -9.73 -22.15 3.77
C GLU A 105 -9.10 -20.76 4.00
N HIS A 106 -7.77 -20.69 4.16
CA HIS A 106 -7.09 -19.38 4.27
C HIS A 106 -7.27 -18.56 2.99
N LYS A 107 -7.19 -19.20 1.82
CA LYS A 107 -7.32 -18.51 0.53
C LYS A 107 -8.74 -18.00 0.31
N GLU A 108 -9.74 -18.77 0.70
CA GLU A 108 -11.15 -18.36 0.69
C GLU A 108 -11.36 -17.15 1.61
N GLN A 109 -10.84 -17.18 2.84
CA GLN A 109 -10.92 -16.04 3.77
C GLN A 109 -10.26 -14.77 3.22
N ILE A 110 -9.11 -14.88 2.54
CA ILE A 110 -8.47 -13.72 1.90
C ILE A 110 -9.35 -13.17 0.78
N ALA A 111 -9.92 -14.06 -0.05
CA ALA A 111 -10.77 -13.67 -1.16
C ALA A 111 -12.08 -12.99 -0.70
N GLU A 112 -12.65 -13.41 0.43
CA GLU A 112 -13.87 -12.82 1.01
C GLU A 112 -13.61 -11.45 1.64
N ASN A 113 -12.43 -11.23 2.23
CA ASN A 113 -12.11 -10.00 2.95
C ASN A 113 -11.45 -8.91 2.07
N LYS A 114 -10.86 -9.26 0.93
CA LYS A 114 -10.27 -8.28 0.01
C LYS A 114 -11.33 -7.64 -0.88
N SER A 115 -11.27 -6.32 -1.01
CA SER A 115 -12.01 -5.55 -2.03
C SER A 115 -11.36 -5.62 -3.41
N SER A 116 -10.10 -6.07 -3.47
CA SER A 116 -9.29 -6.19 -4.68
C SER A 116 -9.22 -7.64 -5.19
N VAL A 117 -8.71 -7.82 -6.40
CA VAL A 117 -8.51 -9.15 -7.00
C VAL A 117 -7.58 -9.97 -6.11
N TYR A 118 -8.03 -11.18 -5.78
CA TYR A 118 -7.31 -12.11 -4.93
C TYR A 118 -5.84 -12.29 -5.36
N THR A 119 -4.95 -12.19 -4.37
CA THR A 119 -3.53 -12.51 -4.44
C THR A 119 -3.12 -13.24 -3.17
N ASN A 120 -2.14 -14.14 -3.28
CA ASN A 120 -1.49 -14.67 -2.08
C ASN A 120 -0.70 -13.52 -1.41
N PRO A 121 -0.94 -13.21 -0.13
CA PRO A 121 -0.16 -12.24 0.60
C PRO A 121 1.25 -12.77 0.85
N ASP A 122 2.22 -11.86 1.00
CA ASP A 122 3.60 -12.24 1.30
C ASP A 122 3.76 -12.84 2.69
N LEU A 123 3.01 -12.30 3.66
CA LEU A 123 2.86 -12.84 5.00
C LEU A 123 1.38 -12.75 5.40
N PHE A 124 0.88 -13.78 6.08
CA PHE A 124 -0.50 -13.81 6.59
C PHE A 124 -0.48 -14.07 8.09
N PHE A 125 -0.78 -13.03 8.86
CA PHE A 125 -0.73 -13.08 10.33
C PHE A 125 -2.01 -13.69 10.87
N LYS A 126 -1.90 -14.68 11.74
CA LYS A 126 -2.98 -15.17 12.60
C LYS A 126 -2.92 -14.47 13.94
N ILE A 127 -3.88 -13.59 14.20
CA ILE A 127 -3.91 -12.72 15.38
C ILE A 127 -5.01 -13.20 16.33
N SER A 128 -4.68 -13.31 17.62
CA SER A 128 -5.63 -13.78 18.64
C SER A 128 -5.43 -13.07 19.98
N ASP A 129 -6.53 -12.91 20.73
CA ASP A 129 -6.56 -12.53 22.15
C ASP A 129 -6.71 -13.74 23.11
N GLY A 130 -6.64 -14.96 22.57
CA GLY A 130 -6.89 -16.22 23.28
C GLY A 130 -8.33 -16.75 23.17
N THR A 131 -9.29 -15.90 22.79
CA THR A 131 -10.71 -16.28 22.60
C THR A 131 -11.13 -16.12 21.13
N ASN A 132 -10.83 -14.96 20.56
CA ASN A 132 -11.13 -14.58 19.19
C ASN A 132 -9.89 -14.77 18.32
N THR A 133 -10.11 -14.99 17.03
CA THR A 133 -9.04 -15.10 16.04
C THR A 133 -9.43 -14.37 14.77
N THR A 134 -8.48 -13.63 14.20
CA THR A 134 -8.62 -12.98 12.91
C THR A 134 -7.31 -13.08 12.14
N TYR A 135 -7.34 -12.68 10.87
CA TYR A 135 -6.18 -12.73 10.01
C TYR A 135 -5.89 -11.39 9.35
N ARG A 136 -4.61 -11.08 9.13
CA ARG A 136 -4.18 -9.87 8.41
C ARG A 136 -3.15 -10.23 7.36
N SER A 137 -3.41 -9.82 6.13
CA SER A 137 -2.46 -9.86 5.03
C SER A 137 -1.45 -8.74 5.18
N ILE A 138 -0.18 -9.06 4.96
CA ILE A 138 0.94 -8.11 5.00
C ILE A 138 1.74 -8.30 3.72
N GLU A 139 2.00 -7.19 3.05
CA GLU A 139 2.83 -7.12 1.85
C GLU A 139 4.29 -6.91 2.26
N LEU A 140 5.21 -7.56 1.57
CA LEU A 140 6.65 -7.40 1.76
C LEU A 140 7.27 -6.88 0.47
N LYS A 141 7.74 -5.64 0.50
CA LYS A 141 8.47 -5.04 -0.62
C LYS A 141 9.94 -4.94 -0.30
N SER A 142 10.79 -5.24 -1.28
CA SER A 142 12.23 -5.03 -1.17
C SER A 142 12.79 -4.22 -2.34
N THR A 143 13.81 -3.40 -2.08
CA THR A 143 14.49 -2.62 -3.12
C THR A 143 15.96 -2.41 -2.80
N LYS A 144 16.82 -2.32 -3.83
CA LYS A 144 18.22 -1.89 -3.68
C LYS A 144 18.36 -0.39 -3.42
N ASN A 145 17.48 0.40 -4.05
CA ASN A 145 17.65 1.84 -4.15
C ASN A 145 16.50 2.60 -3.49
N ASN A 146 15.32 2.60 -4.11
CA ASN A 146 14.19 3.37 -3.63
C ASN A 146 12.86 2.84 -4.18
N ALA A 147 12.73 2.81 -5.51
CA ALA A 147 11.44 2.60 -6.15
C ALA A 147 11.41 1.32 -7.00
N ILE A 148 10.28 0.61 -6.94
CA ILE A 148 10.03 -0.63 -7.68
C ILE A 148 8.60 -0.60 -8.26
N PRO A 149 8.31 -1.37 -9.32
CA PRO A 149 6.92 -1.59 -9.72
C PRO A 149 6.12 -2.15 -8.54
N GLY A 150 4.97 -1.54 -8.25
CA GLY A 150 4.02 -2.09 -7.28
C GLY A 150 3.21 -3.25 -7.85
N SER A 151 2.24 -3.70 -7.07
CA SER A 151 1.19 -4.62 -7.49
C SER A 151 0.34 -4.03 -8.61
N SER A 152 -0.37 -4.87 -9.37
CA SER A 152 -1.34 -4.36 -10.34
C SER A 152 -2.42 -3.58 -9.63
N ILE A 153 -2.91 -2.48 -10.22
CA ILE A 153 -3.91 -1.60 -9.62
C ILE A 153 -5.15 -2.37 -9.13
N GLN A 154 -5.53 -3.43 -9.85
CA GLN A 154 -6.67 -4.30 -9.52
C GLN A 154 -6.42 -5.20 -8.30
N GLN A 155 -5.18 -5.40 -7.90
CA GLN A 155 -4.74 -6.27 -6.80
C GLN A 155 -4.36 -5.48 -5.54
N ILE A 156 -4.31 -4.14 -5.63
CA ILE A 156 -3.90 -3.29 -4.51
C ILE A 156 -5.05 -3.23 -3.52
N ASP A 157 -4.75 -3.59 -2.28
CA ASP A 157 -5.52 -3.17 -1.13
C ASP A 157 -4.78 -1.97 -0.51
N ALA A 158 -5.44 -0.80 -0.50
CA ALA A 158 -4.82 0.48 -0.11
C ALA A 158 -4.40 0.48 1.35
N ASP A 159 -5.18 -0.20 2.20
CA ASP A 159 -5.01 -0.24 3.65
C ASP A 159 -4.12 -1.40 4.12
N GLU A 160 -3.73 -2.30 3.20
CA GLU A 160 -2.84 -3.43 3.48
C GLU A 160 -1.51 -2.94 4.05
N TRP A 161 -1.06 -3.56 5.14
CA TRP A 161 0.20 -3.20 5.76
C TRP A 161 1.38 -3.67 4.92
N VAL A 162 2.39 -2.83 4.82
CA VAL A 162 3.63 -3.07 4.09
C VAL A 162 4.79 -3.09 5.06
N ILE A 163 5.65 -4.10 4.93
CA ILE A 163 7.03 -4.06 5.40
C ILE A 163 7.90 -3.75 4.18
N PHE A 164 8.52 -2.57 4.14
CA PHE A 164 9.38 -2.17 3.03
C PHE A 164 10.84 -2.22 3.47
N VAL A 165 11.61 -3.09 2.82
CA VAL A 165 13.04 -3.28 3.06
C VAL A 165 13.86 -2.64 1.95
N LYS A 166 14.68 -1.67 2.30
CA LYS A 166 15.73 -1.15 1.42
C LYS A 166 17.05 -1.79 1.80
N HIS A 167 17.58 -2.63 0.93
CA HIS A 167 18.77 -3.41 1.19
C HIS A 167 19.81 -3.24 0.07
N ASN A 168 21.01 -2.81 0.44
CA ASN A 168 22.18 -2.85 -0.40
C ASN A 168 23.31 -3.57 0.32
N LYS A 169 24.44 -3.79 -0.38
CA LYS A 169 25.58 -4.58 0.14
C LYS A 169 26.10 -4.15 1.51
N ASN A 170 25.90 -2.89 1.89
CA ASN A 170 26.50 -2.30 3.10
C ASN A 170 25.46 -1.78 4.10
N SER A 171 24.19 -1.69 3.72
CA SER A 171 23.16 -1.15 4.60
C SER A 171 21.81 -1.77 4.36
N ILE A 172 21.08 -1.92 5.46
CA ILE A 172 19.67 -2.27 5.44
C ILE A 172 18.88 -1.25 6.24
N GLU A 173 17.79 -0.80 5.64
CA GLU A 173 16.83 0.13 6.23
C GLU A 173 15.45 -0.50 6.06
N LEU A 174 14.65 -0.48 7.13
CA LEU A 174 13.26 -0.92 7.08
C LEU A 174 12.34 0.22 7.44
N THR A 175 11.18 0.25 6.79
CA THR A 175 10.05 1.06 7.22
C THR A 175 8.74 0.31 7.02
N THR A 176 7.72 0.66 7.80
CA THR A 176 6.40 0.04 7.75
C THR A 176 5.31 1.11 7.60
N GLY A 177 4.17 0.72 7.07
CA GLY A 177 2.98 1.57 6.95
C GLY A 177 1.97 0.93 6.01
N GLN A 178 0.89 1.63 5.68
CA GLN A 178 -0.10 1.13 4.73
C GLN A 178 0.37 1.30 3.27
N TYR A 179 -0.12 0.44 2.38
CA TYR A 179 0.32 0.36 0.99
C TYR A 179 0.15 1.68 0.25
N ILE A 180 -0.97 2.37 0.45
CA ILE A 180 -1.27 3.67 -0.15
C ILE A 180 -0.17 4.72 0.08
N HIS A 181 0.44 4.73 1.26
CA HIS A 181 1.51 5.67 1.63
C HIS A 181 2.81 5.40 0.87
N SER A 182 2.99 4.22 0.29
CA SER A 182 4.18 3.87 -0.50
C SER A 182 4.08 4.28 -1.98
N ILE A 183 2.89 4.60 -2.48
CA ILE A 183 2.65 4.92 -3.90
C ILE A 183 3.11 6.34 -4.21
N ASN A 184 3.94 6.53 -5.24
CA ASN A 184 4.48 7.83 -5.62
C ASN A 184 3.71 8.55 -6.75
N SER A 185 2.50 8.07 -7.08
CA SER A 185 1.60 8.63 -8.11
C SER A 185 2.13 8.64 -9.55
N LYS A 186 3.29 8.03 -9.82
CA LYS A 186 3.80 7.88 -11.19
C LYS A 186 3.20 6.62 -11.82
N LEU A 187 2.58 6.79 -12.99
CA LEU A 187 2.16 5.69 -13.85
C LEU A 187 2.91 5.75 -15.16
N GLN A 188 3.49 4.62 -15.54
CA GLN A 188 3.93 4.41 -16.91
C GLN A 188 2.70 4.08 -17.75
N PHE A 189 2.64 4.59 -18.99
CA PHE A 189 1.57 4.29 -19.94
C PHE A 189 1.51 2.77 -20.13
N PRO A 190 0.44 2.09 -19.69
CA PRO A 190 0.51 0.65 -19.54
C PRO A 190 -0.11 -0.04 -20.76
N ASP A 191 0.53 -1.13 -21.21
CA ASP A 191 -0.02 -2.07 -22.20
C ASP A 191 -1.05 -3.05 -21.55
N ARG A 192 -1.19 -2.98 -20.21
CA ARG A 192 -2.05 -3.82 -19.36
C ARG A 192 -2.61 -2.97 -18.21
N SER A 193 -3.36 -3.54 -17.26
CA SER A 193 -3.72 -2.82 -16.02
C SER A 193 -2.46 -2.23 -15.37
N PRO A 194 -2.44 -0.92 -15.04
CA PRO A 194 -1.24 -0.26 -14.55
C PRO A 194 -0.72 -0.89 -13.26
N ARG A 195 0.59 -0.72 -13.04
CA ARG A 195 1.25 -0.98 -11.76
C ARG A 195 1.79 0.35 -11.25
N PRO A 196 1.12 1.02 -10.30
CA PRO A 196 1.69 2.23 -9.72
C PRO A 196 3.05 1.90 -9.11
N GLN A 197 4.00 2.82 -9.25
CA GLN A 197 5.30 2.65 -8.64
C GLN A 197 5.19 2.88 -7.12
N VAL A 198 5.77 1.97 -6.34
CA VAL A 198 5.93 2.14 -4.90
C VAL A 198 7.38 2.50 -4.60
N ALA A 199 7.61 3.32 -3.58
CA ALA A 199 8.94 3.80 -3.21
C ALA A 199 9.15 3.83 -1.70
N PHE A 200 10.32 3.37 -1.26
CA PHE A 200 10.73 3.36 0.14
C PHE A 200 10.71 4.77 0.72
N ASN A 201 11.31 5.73 0.02
CA ASN A 201 11.37 7.12 0.47
C ASN A 201 10.00 7.78 0.51
N GLU A 202 9.02 7.34 -0.30
CA GLU A 202 7.66 7.87 -0.23
C GLU A 202 7.04 7.50 1.13
N LEU A 203 7.13 6.22 1.49
CA LEU A 203 6.63 5.70 2.76
C LEU A 203 7.36 6.34 3.97
N THR A 204 8.69 6.44 3.90
CA THR A 204 9.48 7.11 4.95
C THR A 204 9.13 8.59 5.08
N SER A 205 8.94 9.30 3.95
CA SER A 205 8.56 10.72 3.99
C SER A 205 7.18 10.89 4.59
N TRP A 206 6.22 10.03 4.22
CA TRP A 206 4.90 10.01 4.82
C TRP A 206 4.98 9.76 6.32
N ASN A 207 5.76 8.76 6.75
CA ASN A 207 5.96 8.47 8.18
C ASN A 207 6.56 9.67 8.92
N ASN A 208 7.56 10.34 8.36
CA ASN A 208 8.18 11.51 9.01
C ASN A 208 7.21 12.69 9.19
N THR A 209 6.23 12.84 8.29
CA THR A 209 5.23 13.89 8.35
C THR A 209 4.06 13.52 9.27
N ASN A 210 3.60 12.27 9.21
CA ASN A 210 2.31 11.84 9.76
C ASN A 210 2.43 10.95 11.00
N ARG A 211 3.62 10.45 11.33
CA ARG A 211 3.88 9.59 12.49
C ARG A 211 4.88 10.25 13.43
N ILE A 212 4.40 10.69 14.59
CA ILE A 212 5.21 11.32 15.64
C ILE A 212 5.37 10.31 16.77
N SER A 213 6.61 10.06 17.19
CA SER A 213 6.88 9.17 18.31
C SER A 213 7.89 9.73 19.31
N ASN A 214 7.69 9.38 20.57
CA ASN A 214 8.66 9.50 21.66
C ASN A 214 8.50 8.30 22.59
N ASP A 215 9.27 8.25 23.69
CA ASP A 215 9.37 7.06 24.54
C ASP A 215 8.02 6.48 24.99
N ASN A 216 7.01 7.32 25.24
CA ASN A 216 5.71 6.94 25.79
C ASN A 216 4.51 7.39 24.95
N LEU A 217 4.73 7.87 23.72
CA LEU A 217 3.66 8.35 22.85
C LEU A 217 3.96 8.02 21.39
N LEU A 218 2.97 7.48 20.70
CA LEU A 218 2.92 7.27 19.26
C LEU A 218 1.65 7.94 18.72
N VAL A 219 1.81 8.87 17.78
CA VAL A 219 0.72 9.61 17.16
C VAL A 219 0.73 9.37 15.66
N TYR A 220 -0.40 8.96 15.10
CA TYR A 220 -0.66 9.00 13.67
C TYR A 220 -1.62 10.15 13.36
N SER A 221 -1.27 10.98 12.38
CA SER A 221 -2.10 12.08 11.88
C SER A 221 -2.33 11.87 10.39
N ILE A 222 -3.48 11.31 10.02
CA ILE A 222 -3.80 11.00 8.62
C ILE A 222 -4.79 12.02 8.09
N ASN A 223 -4.39 12.72 7.04
CA ASN A 223 -5.22 13.67 6.31
C ASN A 223 -5.58 13.09 4.93
N SER A 224 -6.85 12.72 4.76
CA SER A 224 -7.37 12.10 3.54
C SER A 224 -7.18 12.97 2.29
N ASP A 225 -7.14 14.30 2.45
CA ASP A 225 -6.96 15.21 1.31
C ASP A 225 -5.58 15.06 0.66
N ASP A 226 -4.55 14.73 1.45
CA ASP A 226 -3.18 14.56 0.96
C ASP A 226 -3.01 13.26 0.15
N GLU A 227 -3.93 12.31 0.34
CA GLU A 227 -3.91 10.99 -0.30
C GLU A 227 -4.99 10.80 -1.36
N LYS A 228 -5.90 11.77 -1.51
CA LYS A 228 -7.04 11.69 -2.43
C LYS A 228 -6.62 11.30 -3.85
N LEU A 229 -5.56 11.92 -4.37
CA LEU A 229 -5.04 11.59 -5.71
C LEU A 229 -4.53 10.13 -5.82
N LYS A 230 -4.02 9.56 -4.73
CA LYS A 230 -3.57 8.15 -4.70
C LYS A 230 -4.77 7.20 -4.63
N TYR A 231 -5.82 7.56 -3.88
CA TYR A 231 -7.07 6.80 -3.83
C TYR A 231 -7.83 6.87 -5.15
N ASP A 232 -7.95 8.04 -5.76
CA ASP A 232 -8.58 8.24 -7.08
C ASP A 232 -7.86 7.40 -8.14
N LEU A 233 -6.53 7.33 -8.07
CA LEU A 233 -5.75 6.49 -8.94
C LEU A 233 -6.08 4.99 -8.77
N ILE A 234 -6.28 4.50 -7.55
CA ILE A 234 -6.53 3.07 -7.31
C ILE A 234 -7.97 2.70 -7.61
N SER A 235 -8.92 3.58 -7.31
CA SER A 235 -10.35 3.34 -7.47
C SER A 235 -10.81 3.43 -8.93
N ASP A 236 -10.35 4.43 -9.67
CA ASP A 236 -10.67 4.62 -11.09
C ASP A 236 -9.46 5.17 -11.86
N TRP A 237 -8.48 4.29 -12.07
CA TRP A 237 -7.27 4.64 -12.79
C TRP A 237 -7.54 5.10 -14.24
N GLN A 238 -8.62 4.63 -14.87
CA GLN A 238 -8.95 4.97 -16.26
C GLN A 238 -9.43 6.42 -16.34
N TYR A 239 -10.33 6.81 -15.45
CA TYR A 239 -10.81 8.18 -15.35
C TYR A 239 -9.68 9.13 -14.91
N TYR A 240 -8.89 8.73 -13.91
CA TYR A 240 -7.70 9.47 -13.48
C TYR A 240 -6.73 9.75 -14.65
N LEU A 241 -6.46 8.75 -15.49
CA LEU A 241 -5.61 8.92 -16.67
C LEU A 241 -6.27 9.82 -17.72
N ALA A 242 -7.56 9.67 -17.96
CA ALA A 242 -8.32 10.51 -18.89
C ALA A 242 -8.22 11.99 -18.49
N ASP A 243 -8.46 12.32 -17.22
CA ASP A 243 -8.34 13.67 -16.68
C ASP A 243 -6.91 14.22 -16.89
N ARG A 244 -5.89 13.43 -16.57
CA ARG A 244 -4.50 13.83 -16.81
C ARG A 244 -4.16 14.04 -18.28
N TRP A 245 -4.70 13.24 -19.18
CA TRP A 245 -4.49 13.42 -20.62
C TRP A 245 -5.19 14.66 -21.14
N ILE A 246 -6.39 14.96 -20.63
CA ILE A 246 -7.08 16.22 -20.92
C ILE A 246 -6.20 17.41 -20.48
N GLU A 247 -5.63 17.40 -19.27
CA GLU A 247 -4.71 18.48 -18.84
C GLU A 247 -3.52 18.68 -19.79
N VAL A 248 -2.95 17.59 -20.32
CA VAL A 248 -1.85 17.65 -21.32
C VAL A 248 -2.30 18.34 -22.61
N LEU A 249 -3.53 18.08 -23.06
CA LEU A 249 -4.08 18.66 -24.29
C LEU A 249 -4.42 20.15 -24.12
N PHE A 250 -4.84 20.57 -22.93
CA PHE A 250 -5.17 21.96 -22.62
C PHE A 250 -3.96 22.79 -22.14
N SER A 251 -2.79 22.17 -21.99
CA SER A 251 -1.57 22.90 -21.59
C SER A 251 -1.08 23.83 -22.71
N SER A 252 -0.76 25.07 -22.36
CA SER A 252 -0.25 26.09 -23.29
C SER A 252 1.25 25.96 -23.60
N SER A 253 1.96 25.00 -22.98
CA SER A 253 3.41 24.82 -23.14
C SER A 253 3.82 23.35 -23.13
N ILE A 254 4.91 23.04 -23.82
CA ILE A 254 5.54 21.71 -23.81
C ILE A 254 6.50 21.64 -22.62
N LYS A 255 6.33 20.63 -21.76
CA LYS A 255 7.25 20.39 -20.65
C LYS A 255 8.55 19.79 -21.18
N ASN A 256 9.68 20.22 -20.62
CA ASN A 256 10.97 19.59 -20.89
C ASN A 256 10.94 18.11 -20.47
N ASN A 257 11.47 17.22 -21.30
CA ASN A 257 11.46 15.76 -21.11
C ASN A 257 10.06 15.14 -21.00
N GLU A 258 9.05 15.72 -21.64
CA GLU A 258 7.74 15.07 -21.70
C GLU A 258 7.81 13.73 -22.47
N PRO A 259 7.00 12.73 -22.09
CA PRO A 259 6.96 11.46 -22.81
C PRO A 259 6.52 11.63 -24.28
N TRP A 260 7.09 10.82 -25.18
CA TRP A 260 6.73 10.85 -26.61
C TRP A 260 5.24 10.64 -26.87
N TYR A 261 4.52 9.93 -25.99
CA TYR A 261 3.09 9.68 -26.15
C TYR A 261 2.26 10.97 -25.99
N ASN A 262 2.71 11.98 -25.25
CA ASN A 262 2.02 13.28 -25.16
C ASN A 262 1.86 13.91 -26.55
N ASN A 263 2.90 13.84 -27.38
CA ASN A 263 2.84 14.30 -28.76
C ASN A 263 1.84 13.49 -29.59
N ASN A 264 1.75 12.18 -29.37
CA ASN A 264 0.77 11.34 -30.06
C ASN A 264 -0.67 11.63 -29.61
N LEU A 265 -0.92 11.94 -28.34
CA LEU A 265 -2.23 12.41 -27.85
C LEU A 265 -2.64 13.70 -28.59
N ARG A 266 -1.72 14.65 -28.75
CA ARG A 266 -1.98 15.90 -29.50
C ARG A 266 -2.30 15.62 -30.97
N LYS A 267 -1.53 14.75 -31.64
CA LYS A 267 -1.83 14.35 -33.04
C LYS A 267 -3.17 13.63 -33.15
N PHE A 268 -3.49 12.76 -32.20
CA PHE A 268 -4.76 12.03 -32.15
C PHE A 268 -5.93 13.00 -32.02
N ILE A 269 -5.88 13.95 -31.07
CA ILE A 269 -7.01 14.84 -30.83
C ILE A 269 -7.24 15.78 -32.01
N ILE A 270 -6.19 16.28 -32.67
CA ILE A 270 -6.35 17.11 -33.88
C ILE A 270 -7.07 16.32 -34.98
N LYS A 271 -6.65 15.07 -35.23
CA LYS A 271 -7.33 14.19 -36.20
C LYS A 271 -8.77 13.85 -35.82
N PHE A 272 -9.03 13.70 -34.52
CA PHE A 272 -10.37 13.48 -34.00
C PHE A 272 -11.25 14.73 -34.24
N LEU A 273 -10.76 15.92 -33.89
CA LEU A 273 -11.45 17.19 -34.08
C LEU A 273 -11.74 17.46 -35.55
N GLU A 274 -10.76 17.27 -36.44
CA GLU A 274 -10.94 17.39 -37.89
C GLU A 274 -12.08 16.52 -38.42
N LYS A 275 -12.26 15.31 -37.88
CA LYS A 275 -13.39 14.45 -38.24
C LYS A 275 -14.69 14.87 -37.56
N TYR A 276 -14.63 15.24 -36.29
CA TYR A 276 -15.78 15.61 -35.47
C TYR A 276 -16.45 16.90 -35.97
N GLU A 277 -15.67 17.86 -36.45
CA GLU A 277 -16.14 19.13 -37.02
C GLU A 277 -16.91 18.96 -38.33
N LEU A 278 -16.70 17.85 -39.04
CA LEU A 278 -17.44 17.51 -40.28
C LEU A 278 -18.81 16.88 -40.00
N LEU A 279 -19.09 16.48 -38.76
CA LEU A 279 -20.37 15.87 -38.39
C LEU A 279 -21.45 16.93 -38.19
N SER A 280 -22.68 16.59 -38.55
CA SER A 280 -23.89 17.32 -38.13
C SER A 280 -24.13 17.20 -36.62
N GLU A 281 -24.98 18.06 -36.05
CA GLU A 281 -25.29 18.01 -34.62
C GLU A 281 -25.95 16.69 -34.20
N ASP A 282 -26.80 16.11 -35.04
CA ASP A 282 -27.41 14.80 -34.79
C ASP A 282 -26.34 13.69 -34.77
N GLU A 283 -25.39 13.73 -35.70
CA GLU A 283 -24.26 12.78 -35.76
C GLU A 283 -23.32 12.93 -34.56
N LYS A 284 -23.05 14.16 -34.12
CA LYS A 284 -22.27 14.42 -32.89
C LYS A 284 -22.96 13.84 -31.66
N GLY A 285 -24.28 14.03 -31.55
CA GLY A 285 -25.10 13.44 -30.49
C GLY A 285 -25.04 11.91 -30.48
N ASN A 286 -25.20 11.30 -31.65
CA ASN A 286 -25.12 9.85 -31.83
C ASN A 286 -23.73 9.30 -31.50
N LEU A 287 -22.67 9.99 -31.92
CA LEU A 287 -21.29 9.60 -31.61
C LEU A 287 -21.05 9.61 -30.09
N LYS A 288 -21.48 10.67 -29.39
CA LYS A 288 -21.35 10.77 -27.93
C LYS A 288 -22.10 9.63 -27.23
N ALA A 289 -23.34 9.36 -27.63
CA ALA A 289 -24.13 8.26 -27.07
C ALA A 289 -23.46 6.90 -27.32
N THR A 290 -22.90 6.69 -28.50
CA THR A 290 -22.19 5.47 -28.87
C THR A 290 -20.90 5.30 -28.07
N ILE A 291 -20.09 6.35 -27.91
CA ILE A 291 -18.87 6.27 -27.10
C ILE A 291 -19.22 5.95 -25.64
N ASN A 292 -20.22 6.63 -25.08
CA ASN A 292 -20.66 6.39 -23.70
C ASN A 292 -21.15 4.96 -23.48
N SER A 293 -21.80 4.32 -24.47
CA SER A 293 -22.25 2.93 -24.35
C SER A 293 -21.12 1.90 -24.49
N LEU A 294 -19.94 2.31 -24.99
CA LEU A 294 -18.77 1.46 -25.17
C LEU A 294 -17.77 1.53 -24.00
N ILE A 295 -17.90 2.52 -23.10
CA ILE A 295 -17.12 2.61 -21.87
C ILE A 295 -17.61 1.50 -20.92
N LYS A 296 -16.67 0.76 -20.32
CA LYS A 296 -16.93 -0.36 -19.41
C LYS A 296 -16.57 0.00 -17.99
#